data_AF-A0A7S0AVV9-F1
#
_entry.id   AF-A0A7S0AVV9-F1
#
_cell.length_a   1.000
_cell.length_b   1.000
_cell.length_c   1.000
_cell.angle_alpha   90.00
_cell.angle_beta   90.00
_cell.angle_gamma   90.00
#
_symmetry.space_group_name_H-M   'P 1'
#
loop_
_entity.id
_entity.type
_entity.pdbx_description
1 polymer ?
#
loop_
_entity_poly.entity_id
_entity_poly.type
_entity_poly.pdbx_seq_one_letter_code
_entity_poly.pdbx_strand_id
1 'polypeptide(L)'
;DPMLGWNSQGVAGFDGSMGTSGLLTHYYRSKPFIELDKCIYNNDASNPHSEDGFCRNGDAHCDDCRFTITNKIEAGRFSSMCGKPWECSWDDSWDAGTKQICREYHRHWFANRLRFEQEFWVGAPQPRRNGTLHTEVFLGYCAETGSAGYELMIPDNYSVLTGKSVSDIVTTGTASSLSALRR
;
A
#
# COMPACT_ATOMS: atom_id res chain seq x y z
N ASP A 1 18.80 27.75 0.56
CA ASP A 1 17.77 27.60 1.59
C ASP A 1 17.07 26.26 1.35
N PRO A 2 17.10 25.30 2.29
CA PRO A 2 16.43 24.01 2.13
C PRO A 2 14.91 24.15 1.88
N MET A 3 14.29 25.27 2.28
CA MET A 3 12.89 25.57 1.97
C MET A 3 12.65 25.86 0.48
N LEU A 4 13.70 26.21 -0.27
CA LEU A 4 13.65 26.41 -1.73
C LEU A 4 13.91 25.11 -2.50
N GLY A 5 14.12 23.97 -1.83
CA GLY A 5 14.33 22.66 -2.43
C GLY A 5 15.73 22.45 -3.03
N TRP A 6 15.86 21.39 -3.83
CA TRP A 6 17.13 21.00 -4.45
C TRP A 6 17.72 22.14 -5.29
N ASN A 7 18.97 22.52 -5.01
CA ASN A 7 19.68 23.66 -5.61
C ASN A 7 18.91 25.00 -5.57
N SER A 8 18.00 25.19 -4.62
CA SER A 8 17.14 26.38 -4.53
C SER A 8 16.25 26.61 -5.76
N GLN A 9 15.90 25.55 -6.50
CA GLN A 9 15.12 25.62 -7.75
C GLN A 9 13.61 25.41 -7.57
N GLY A 10 13.09 25.48 -6.34
CA GLY A 10 11.68 25.34 -6.02
C GLY A 10 11.16 23.90 -6.07
N VAL A 11 12.03 22.89 -6.10
CA VAL A 11 11.64 21.46 -6.04
C VAL A 11 11.47 21.06 -4.57
N ALA A 12 10.46 21.64 -3.90
CA ALA A 12 10.17 21.44 -2.47
C ALA A 12 8.68 21.30 -2.12
N GLY A 13 7.76 21.57 -3.06
CA GLY A 13 6.33 21.78 -2.76
C GLY A 13 5.44 20.53 -2.63
N PHE A 14 5.99 19.34 -2.42
CA PHE A 14 5.20 18.10 -2.28
C PHE A 14 5.78 17.14 -1.24
N ASP A 15 4.97 16.22 -0.73
CA ASP A 15 5.40 15.26 0.28
C ASP A 15 6.55 14.38 -0.22
N GLY A 16 7.68 14.40 0.52
CA GLY A 16 8.91 13.69 0.14
C GLY A 16 9.77 14.44 -0.87
N SER A 17 9.48 15.71 -1.16
CA SER A 17 10.32 16.58 -2.00
C SER A 17 11.76 16.71 -1.50
N MET A 18 11.99 16.61 -0.19
CA MET A 18 13.35 16.63 0.38
C MET A 18 14.00 15.25 0.45
N GLY A 19 13.31 14.20 -0.01
CA GLY A 19 13.81 12.83 -0.08
C GLY A 19 14.16 12.40 -1.50
N THR A 20 14.21 11.08 -1.72
CA THR A 20 14.50 10.48 -3.02
C THR A 20 13.56 10.98 -4.11
N SER A 21 12.27 11.17 -3.82
CA SER A 21 11.28 11.63 -4.79
C SER A 21 11.65 12.99 -5.37
N GLY A 22 11.95 14.00 -4.53
CA GLY A 22 12.33 15.30 -5.07
C GLY A 22 13.74 15.36 -5.66
N LEU A 23 14.68 14.52 -5.19
CA LEU A 23 15.97 14.37 -5.87
C LEU A 23 15.79 13.88 -7.31
N LEU A 24 14.94 12.87 -7.51
CA LEU A 24 14.64 12.33 -8.84
C LEU A 24 13.90 13.35 -9.70
N THR A 25 12.88 14.04 -9.16
CA THR A 25 12.19 15.13 -9.85
C THR A 25 13.17 16.20 -10.31
N HIS A 26 14.08 16.64 -9.43
CA HIS A 26 15.12 17.62 -9.75
C HIS A 26 16.06 17.14 -10.86
N TYR A 27 16.55 15.91 -10.75
CA TYR A 27 17.46 15.32 -11.73
C TYR A 27 16.82 15.24 -13.11
N TYR A 28 15.59 14.72 -13.20
CA TYR A 28 14.91 14.50 -14.48
C TYR A 28 14.29 15.77 -15.08
N ARG A 29 14.13 16.86 -14.33
CA ARG A 29 13.62 18.13 -14.87
C ARG A 29 14.44 18.69 -16.03
N SER A 30 15.75 18.40 -16.04
CA SER A 30 16.69 18.84 -17.09
C SER A 30 16.99 17.77 -18.14
N LYS A 31 16.30 16.62 -18.08
CA LYS A 31 16.54 15.46 -18.93
C LYS A 31 15.26 15.09 -19.67
N PRO A 32 15.35 14.37 -20.81
CA PRO A 32 14.19 13.75 -21.40
C PRO A 32 13.56 12.75 -20.43
N PHE A 33 12.25 12.86 -20.20
CA PHE A 33 11.45 11.90 -19.45
C PHE A 33 10.11 11.70 -20.14
N ILE A 34 9.47 10.57 -19.84
CA ILE A 34 8.08 10.31 -20.21
C ILE A 34 7.29 10.31 -18.92
N GLU A 35 6.30 11.19 -18.83
CA GLU A 35 5.38 11.20 -17.71
C GLU A 35 4.32 10.12 -17.93
N LEU A 36 4.12 9.28 -16.90
CA LEU A 36 3.09 8.26 -16.91
C LEU A 36 1.83 8.79 -16.25
N ASP A 37 0.67 8.27 -16.66
CA ASP A 37 -0.60 8.60 -16.02
C ASP A 37 -0.58 8.16 -14.54
N LYS A 38 -0.64 9.15 -13.65
CA LYS A 38 -0.60 8.93 -12.20
C LYS A 38 -1.77 8.09 -11.71
N CYS A 39 -2.95 8.21 -12.32
CA CYS A 39 -4.14 7.49 -11.92
C CYS A 39 -4.10 6.00 -12.32
N ILE A 40 -3.19 5.64 -13.23
CA ILE A 40 -2.96 4.25 -13.66
C ILE A 40 -1.76 3.64 -12.92
N TYR A 41 -0.64 4.37 -12.87
CA TYR A 41 0.66 3.81 -12.45
C TYR A 41 1.15 4.26 -11.07
N ASN A 42 0.45 5.18 -10.40
CA ASN A 42 0.79 5.61 -9.04
C ASN A 42 -0.46 6.17 -8.34
N ASN A 43 -1.58 5.46 -8.45
CA ASN A 43 -2.84 5.96 -7.94
C ASN A 43 -2.84 5.91 -6.42
N ASP A 44 -2.90 7.06 -5.78
CA ASP A 44 -2.76 7.18 -4.33
C ASP A 44 -4.08 7.50 -3.62
N ALA A 45 -5.20 7.42 -4.34
CA ALA A 45 -6.55 7.74 -3.86
C ALA A 45 -6.68 9.15 -3.26
N SER A 46 -5.75 10.07 -3.52
CA SER A 46 -5.78 11.41 -2.95
C SER A 46 -6.93 12.24 -3.56
N ASN A 47 -7.59 13.05 -2.72
CA ASN A 47 -8.50 14.09 -3.21
C ASN A 47 -7.66 15.18 -3.89
N PRO A 48 -7.83 15.45 -5.20
CA PRO A 48 -6.98 16.39 -5.89
C PRO A 48 -7.33 17.85 -5.58
N HIS A 49 -8.41 18.12 -4.83
CA HIS A 49 -8.88 19.47 -4.51
C HIS A 49 -8.42 19.94 -3.12
N SER A 50 -8.18 21.25 -2.98
CA SER A 50 -8.03 21.95 -1.71
C SER A 50 -9.40 22.19 -1.05
N GLU A 51 -9.40 22.76 0.16
CA GLU A 51 -10.64 23.14 0.87
C GLU A 51 -11.45 24.18 0.08
N ASP A 52 -10.78 25.05 -0.67
CA ASP A 52 -11.40 26.05 -1.54
C ASP A 52 -11.90 25.49 -2.88
N GLY A 53 -11.72 24.18 -3.12
CA GLY A 53 -12.17 23.51 -4.34
C GLY A 53 -11.26 23.68 -5.56
N PHE A 54 -10.07 24.29 -5.41
CA PHE A 54 -9.07 24.38 -6.47
C PHE A 54 -8.20 23.12 -6.53
N CYS A 55 -7.58 22.83 -7.67
CA CYS A 55 -6.63 21.73 -7.78
C CYS A 55 -5.40 22.02 -6.91
N ARG A 56 -4.96 21.03 -6.13
CA ARG A 56 -3.78 21.13 -5.25
C ARG A 56 -2.48 21.38 -6.00
N ASN A 57 -2.42 20.99 -7.27
CA ASN A 57 -1.27 21.25 -8.15
C ASN A 57 -1.34 22.61 -8.87
N GLY A 58 -2.42 23.37 -8.70
CA GLY A 58 -2.64 24.67 -9.33
C GLY A 58 -3.19 24.61 -10.75
N ASP A 59 -3.49 23.43 -11.28
CA ASP A 59 -4.04 23.28 -12.63
C ASP A 59 -5.51 23.74 -12.69
N ALA A 60 -5.98 24.04 -13.91
CA ALA A 60 -7.38 24.37 -14.15
C ALA A 60 -8.31 23.14 -14.09
N HIS A 61 -7.75 21.94 -14.28
CA HIS A 61 -8.48 20.67 -14.23
C HIS A 61 -7.79 19.72 -13.27
N CYS A 62 -8.58 19.10 -12.38
CA CYS A 62 -8.06 18.19 -11.38
C CYS A 62 -8.33 16.75 -11.82
N ASP A 63 -7.28 15.98 -12.09
CA ASP A 63 -7.44 14.54 -12.29
C ASP A 63 -7.77 13.86 -10.96
N ASP A 64 -9.03 13.48 -10.79
CA ASP A 64 -9.51 12.77 -9.60
C ASP A 64 -9.37 11.26 -9.78
N CYS A 65 -8.22 10.75 -9.34
CA CYS A 65 -7.86 9.35 -9.48
C CYS A 65 -8.76 8.39 -8.68
N ARG A 66 -9.57 8.90 -7.73
CA ARG A 66 -10.49 8.08 -6.91
C ARG A 66 -11.61 7.45 -7.73
N PHE A 67 -11.90 8.01 -8.90
CA PHE A 67 -12.91 7.49 -9.83
C PHE A 67 -12.32 6.69 -10.99
N THR A 68 -11.02 6.38 -10.94
CA THR A 68 -10.38 5.53 -11.95
C THR A 68 -11.00 4.13 -11.90
N ILE A 69 -11.31 3.58 -13.07
CA ILE A 69 -11.81 2.21 -13.17
C ILE A 69 -10.72 1.28 -12.64
N THR A 70 -11.02 0.50 -11.60
CA THR A 70 -10.01 -0.26 -10.86
C THR A 70 -9.23 -1.26 -11.70
N ASN A 71 -9.85 -1.83 -12.74
CA ASN A 71 -9.17 -2.74 -13.67
C ASN A 71 -8.17 -2.05 -14.62
N LYS A 72 -8.09 -0.72 -14.61
CA LYS A 72 -7.06 0.06 -15.30
C LYS A 72 -5.93 0.50 -14.38
N ILE A 73 -6.04 0.29 -13.07
CA ILE A 73 -4.99 0.66 -12.13
C ILE A 73 -3.96 -0.46 -12.12
N GLU A 74 -2.77 -0.17 -12.64
CA GLU A 74 -1.65 -1.11 -12.68
C GLU A 74 -0.86 -1.08 -11.36
N ALA A 75 -0.79 0.10 -10.72
CA ALA A 75 -0.12 0.25 -9.43
C ALA A 75 -0.86 1.24 -8.53
N GLY A 76 -1.45 0.70 -7.46
CA GLY A 76 -2.05 1.45 -6.38
C GLY A 76 -1.06 1.69 -5.23
N ARG A 77 -1.06 2.91 -4.70
CA ARG A 77 -0.25 3.32 -3.55
C ARG A 77 -1.15 3.61 -2.35
N PHE A 78 -0.87 2.99 -1.22
CA PHE A 78 -1.49 3.37 0.04
C PHE A 78 -0.92 4.71 0.53
N SER A 79 -1.75 5.75 0.49
CA SER A 79 -1.47 7.07 1.04
C SER A 79 -2.11 7.24 2.42
N SER A 80 -1.99 8.43 3.01
CA SER A 80 -2.72 8.80 4.23
C SER A 80 -4.24 8.70 4.07
N MET A 81 -4.77 8.73 2.84
CA MET A 81 -6.21 8.65 2.60
C MET A 81 -6.77 7.26 2.93
N CYS A 82 -6.16 6.20 2.37
CA CYS A 82 -6.61 4.83 2.64
C CYS A 82 -5.94 4.20 3.87
N GLY A 83 -4.86 4.81 4.38
CA GLY A 83 -3.98 4.24 5.42
C GLY A 83 -3.27 2.97 4.95
N LYS A 84 -2.33 2.44 5.75
CA LYS A 84 -1.66 1.19 5.37
C LYS A 84 -2.55 -0.01 5.67
N PRO A 85 -2.43 -1.13 4.93
CA PRO A 85 -3.24 -2.33 5.17
C PRO A 85 -3.12 -2.88 6.59
N TRP A 86 -1.93 -2.84 7.16
CA TRP A 86 -1.67 -3.29 8.52
C TRP A 86 -2.10 -2.31 9.61
N GLU A 87 -2.67 -1.17 9.24
CA GLU A 87 -3.30 -0.23 10.15
C GLU A 87 -4.84 -0.42 10.15
N CYS A 88 -5.36 -1.38 9.38
CA CYS A 88 -6.80 -1.68 9.26
C CYS A 88 -7.64 -0.41 9.07
N SER A 89 -7.11 0.55 8.31
CA SER A 89 -7.66 1.90 8.23
C SER A 89 -8.99 1.89 7.49
N TRP A 90 -10.03 2.27 8.20
CA TRP A 90 -11.37 2.44 7.66
C TRP A 90 -12.06 3.60 8.37
N ASP A 91 -12.73 4.45 7.60
CA ASP A 91 -13.49 5.58 8.11
C ASP A 91 -14.86 5.65 7.42
N ASP A 92 -15.92 5.48 8.20
CA ASP A 92 -17.30 5.54 7.71
C ASP A 92 -17.72 6.96 7.31
N SER A 93 -16.93 7.99 7.58
CA SER A 93 -17.18 9.36 7.14
C SER A 93 -16.64 9.66 5.74
N TRP A 94 -15.82 8.79 5.16
CA TRP A 94 -15.28 8.97 3.81
C TRP A 94 -16.39 9.16 2.76
N ASP A 95 -16.12 10.02 1.77
CA ASP A 95 -16.98 10.19 0.62
C ASP A 95 -17.03 8.91 -0.25
N ALA A 96 -18.01 8.84 -1.15
CA ALA A 96 -18.26 7.64 -1.95
C ALA A 96 -17.06 7.22 -2.82
N GLY A 97 -16.33 8.17 -3.40
CA GLY A 97 -15.16 7.89 -4.23
C GLY A 97 -14.03 7.33 -3.40
N THR A 98 -13.74 7.97 -2.27
CA THR A 98 -12.72 7.51 -1.32
C THR A 98 -13.05 6.12 -0.76
N LYS A 99 -14.29 5.87 -0.33
CA LYS A 99 -14.73 4.54 0.13
C LYS A 99 -14.59 3.48 -0.95
N GLN A 100 -14.93 3.80 -2.19
CA GLN A 100 -14.85 2.86 -3.30
C GLN A 100 -13.39 2.47 -3.58
N ILE A 101 -12.50 3.44 -3.78
CA ILE A 101 -11.11 3.13 -4.14
C ILE A 101 -10.34 2.47 -3.00
N CYS A 102 -10.53 2.92 -1.74
CA CYS A 102 -9.84 2.33 -0.60
C CYS A 102 -10.34 0.92 -0.29
N ARG A 103 -11.65 0.64 -0.47
CA ARG A 103 -12.21 -0.72 -0.41
C ARG A 103 -11.47 -1.64 -1.38
N GLU A 104 -11.31 -1.22 -2.61
CA GLU A 104 -10.69 -2.03 -3.66
C GLU A 104 -9.20 -2.26 -3.38
N TYR A 105 -8.48 -1.23 -2.91
CA TYR A 105 -7.07 -1.35 -2.54
C TYR A 105 -6.86 -2.36 -1.42
N HIS A 106 -7.59 -2.20 -0.32
CA HIS A 106 -7.49 -3.13 0.81
C HIS A 106 -7.91 -4.54 0.39
N ARG A 107 -9.03 -4.70 -0.32
CA ARG A 107 -9.48 -6.00 -0.83
C ARG A 107 -8.41 -6.69 -1.70
N HIS A 108 -7.79 -5.97 -2.63
CA HIS A 108 -6.70 -6.50 -3.45
C HIS A 108 -5.47 -6.88 -2.62
N TRP A 109 -5.08 -6.05 -1.66
CA TRP A 109 -3.96 -6.35 -0.77
C TRP A 109 -4.20 -7.63 0.04
N PHE A 110 -5.36 -7.73 0.68
CA PHE A 110 -5.71 -8.89 1.51
C PHE A 110 -5.95 -10.15 0.67
N ALA A 111 -6.50 -10.03 -0.54
CA ALA A 111 -6.61 -11.14 -1.47
C ALA A 111 -5.24 -11.65 -1.92
N ASN A 112 -4.30 -10.74 -2.23
CA ASN A 112 -2.93 -11.12 -2.59
C ASN A 112 -2.19 -11.76 -1.40
N ARG A 113 -2.38 -11.24 -0.18
CA ARG A 113 -1.85 -11.88 1.03
C ARG A 113 -2.43 -13.27 1.22
N LEU A 114 -3.75 -13.43 1.12
CA LEU A 114 -4.40 -14.74 1.24
C LEU A 114 -3.87 -15.73 0.22
N ARG A 115 -3.73 -15.30 -1.04
CA ARG A 115 -3.14 -16.12 -2.11
C ARG A 115 -1.70 -16.50 -1.77
N PHE A 116 -0.90 -15.54 -1.33
CA PHE A 116 0.48 -15.79 -0.93
C PHE A 116 0.58 -16.81 0.21
N GLU A 117 -0.27 -16.67 1.23
CA GLU A 117 -0.34 -17.60 2.36
C GLU A 117 -0.72 -19.02 1.95
N GLN A 118 -1.66 -19.15 1.00
CA GLN A 118 -2.14 -20.44 0.50
C GLN A 118 -1.15 -21.12 -0.45
N GLU A 119 -0.48 -20.36 -1.32
CA GLU A 119 0.37 -20.91 -2.40
C GLU A 119 1.83 -21.06 -1.97
N PHE A 120 2.37 -20.10 -1.21
CA PHE A 120 3.81 -20.00 -0.95
C PHE A 120 4.17 -20.12 0.53
N TRP A 121 3.20 -19.96 1.44
CA TRP A 121 3.42 -20.03 2.90
C TRP A 121 3.02 -21.39 3.51
N VAL A 122 3.20 -22.46 2.75
CA VAL A 122 2.81 -23.82 3.14
C VAL A 122 3.72 -24.35 4.25
N GLY A 123 3.10 -24.86 5.33
CA GLY A 123 3.82 -25.43 6.49
C GLY A 123 4.30 -24.41 7.52
N ALA A 124 4.14 -23.12 7.26
CA ALA A 124 4.31 -22.05 8.23
C ALA A 124 3.00 -21.75 8.98
N PRO A 125 3.07 -21.10 10.16
CA PRO A 125 1.90 -20.65 10.90
C PRO A 125 0.96 -19.86 10.02
N GLN A 126 -0.31 -20.18 10.14
CA GLN A 126 -1.36 -19.44 9.50
C GLN A 126 -1.93 -18.42 10.50
N PRO A 127 -2.18 -17.18 10.06
CA PRO A 127 -2.91 -16.21 10.87
C PRO A 127 -4.33 -16.71 11.17
N ARG A 128 -4.91 -16.27 12.29
CA ARG A 128 -6.24 -16.77 12.73
C ARG A 128 -7.37 -16.36 11.77
N ARG A 129 -7.23 -15.22 11.08
CA ARG A 129 -8.23 -14.65 10.16
C ARG A 129 -9.66 -14.61 10.71
N ASN A 130 -9.80 -14.26 12.00
CA ASN A 130 -11.07 -14.22 12.72
C ASN A 130 -11.56 -12.79 13.01
N GLY A 131 -10.91 -11.79 12.39
CA GLY A 131 -11.31 -10.40 12.49
C GLY A 131 -12.68 -10.16 11.85
N THR A 132 -13.44 -9.24 12.42
CA THR A 132 -14.83 -8.95 12.02
C THR A 132 -15.00 -7.58 11.37
N LEU A 133 -13.96 -6.74 11.36
CA LEU A 133 -14.01 -5.44 10.71
C LEU A 133 -14.12 -5.65 9.20
N HIS A 134 -15.16 -5.09 8.57
CA HIS A 134 -15.40 -5.09 7.12
C HIS A 134 -14.88 -6.34 6.41
N THR A 135 -15.42 -7.51 6.78
CA THR A 135 -14.91 -8.82 6.32
C THR A 135 -14.87 -8.97 4.80
N GLU A 136 -15.72 -8.23 4.07
CA GLU A 136 -15.74 -8.14 2.61
C GLU A 136 -14.56 -7.39 2.00
N VAL A 137 -13.85 -6.60 2.81
CA VAL A 137 -12.68 -5.79 2.48
C VAL A 137 -11.42 -6.43 3.05
N PHE A 138 -11.40 -6.71 4.35
CA PHE A 138 -10.21 -7.15 5.06
C PHE A 138 -10.06 -8.66 5.18
N LEU A 139 -11.02 -9.45 4.66
CA LEU A 139 -10.96 -10.92 4.58
C LEU A 139 -10.62 -11.61 5.91
N GLY A 140 -11.06 -11.03 7.03
CA GLY A 140 -10.84 -11.56 8.38
C GLY A 140 -9.50 -11.22 9.01
N TYR A 141 -8.63 -10.46 8.34
CA TYR A 141 -7.32 -10.07 8.89
C TYR A 141 -7.36 -8.84 9.80
N CYS A 142 -8.50 -8.16 9.90
CA CYS A 142 -8.69 -6.98 10.75
C CYS A 142 -9.84 -7.20 11.74
N ALA A 143 -9.55 -7.08 13.03
CA ALA A 143 -10.53 -7.14 14.11
C ALA A 143 -11.13 -5.76 14.44
N GLU A 144 -10.32 -4.71 14.34
CA GLU A 144 -10.69 -3.32 14.60
C GLU A 144 -9.78 -2.36 13.82
N THR A 145 -10.14 -1.08 13.77
CA THR A 145 -9.33 -0.04 13.11
C THR A 145 -8.07 0.23 13.92
N GLY A 146 -6.93 0.38 13.24
CA GLY A 146 -5.62 0.60 13.84
C GLY A 146 -4.75 -0.64 13.81
N SER A 147 -3.44 -0.46 14.02
CA SER A 147 -2.46 -1.55 13.86
C SER A 147 -2.61 -2.68 14.88
N ALA A 148 -3.24 -2.41 16.03
CA ALA A 148 -3.51 -3.43 17.05
C ALA A 148 -4.59 -4.43 16.59
N GLY A 149 -5.50 -4.00 15.71
CA GLY A 149 -6.55 -4.85 15.15
C GLY A 149 -6.07 -5.74 14.01
N TYR A 150 -4.84 -5.56 13.51
CA TYR A 150 -4.30 -6.28 12.38
C TYR A 150 -3.68 -7.61 12.79
N GLU A 151 -4.11 -8.69 12.15
CA GLU A 151 -3.53 -10.02 12.34
C GLU A 151 -2.22 -10.15 11.56
N LEU A 152 -1.10 -10.21 12.28
CA LEU A 152 0.23 -10.38 11.72
C LEU A 152 0.37 -11.70 10.95
N MET A 153 1.18 -11.69 9.89
CA MET A 153 1.49 -12.91 9.13
C MET A 153 2.31 -13.90 9.94
N ILE A 154 3.18 -13.38 10.82
CA ILE A 154 3.93 -14.15 11.80
C ILE A 154 3.54 -13.58 13.18
N PRO A 155 2.82 -14.33 14.02
CA PRO A 155 2.48 -13.87 15.36
C PRO A 155 3.75 -13.64 16.20
N ASP A 156 3.77 -12.58 17.01
CA ASP A 156 4.91 -12.27 17.91
C ASP A 156 5.20 -13.40 18.90
N ASN A 157 4.20 -14.20 19.25
CA ASN A 157 4.33 -15.35 20.14
C ASN A 157 4.64 -16.67 19.42
N TYR A 158 5.02 -16.64 18.13
CA TYR A 158 5.27 -17.85 17.37
C TYR A 158 6.29 -18.80 18.03
N SER A 159 7.36 -18.25 18.61
CA SER A 159 8.38 -19.03 19.29
C SER A 159 7.86 -19.72 20.55
N VAL A 160 6.94 -19.08 21.25
CA VAL A 160 6.29 -19.62 22.45
C VAL A 160 5.28 -20.72 22.07
N LEU A 161 4.56 -20.54 20.95
CA LEU A 161 3.53 -21.48 20.50
C LEU A 161 4.10 -22.76 19.88
N THR A 162 5.29 -22.70 19.30
CA THR A 162 5.86 -23.83 18.54
C THR A 162 7.12 -24.41 19.13
N GLY A 163 7.71 -23.76 20.14
CA GLY A 163 9.04 -24.11 20.66
C GLY A 163 10.15 -23.96 19.62
N LYS A 164 9.88 -23.35 18.46
CA LYS A 164 10.82 -23.10 17.37
C LYS A 164 11.13 -21.63 17.28
N SER A 165 12.40 -21.29 17.10
CA SER A 165 12.82 -19.91 16.87
C SER A 165 12.40 -19.44 15.47
N VAL A 166 12.24 -18.12 15.28
CA VAL A 166 12.04 -17.52 13.94
C VAL A 166 13.18 -17.91 12.98
N SER A 167 14.39 -18.14 13.50
CA SER A 167 15.53 -18.64 12.73
C SER A 167 15.31 -20.00 12.08
N ASP A 168 14.43 -20.83 12.64
CA ASP A 168 14.20 -22.21 12.18
C ASP A 168 13.27 -22.27 10.94
N ILE A 169 12.52 -21.19 10.70
CA ILE A 169 11.69 -21.03 9.49
C ILE A 169 12.57 -20.81 8.25
N VAL A 170 13.64 -20.03 8.38
CA VAL A 170 14.49 -19.63 7.24
C VAL A 170 15.26 -20.82 6.67
N THR A 171 15.57 -21.83 7.49
CA THR A 171 16.40 -22.98 7.07
C THR A 171 15.62 -24.07 6.34
N THR A 172 14.29 -24.14 6.49
CA THR A 172 13.48 -25.22 5.92
C THR A 172 12.94 -24.91 4.51
N GLY A 173 12.89 -23.63 4.11
CA GLY A 173 12.41 -23.20 2.80
C GLY A 173 13.39 -23.43 1.63
N THR A 174 14.68 -23.67 1.89
CA THR A 174 15.68 -23.85 0.83
C THR A 174 15.84 -25.29 0.37
N ALA A 175 15.39 -26.29 1.15
CA ALA A 175 15.57 -27.70 0.82
C ALA A 175 14.47 -28.27 -0.10
N SER A 176 13.23 -27.76 -0.03
CA SER A 176 12.08 -28.38 -0.72
C SER A 176 11.82 -27.86 -2.14
N SER A 177 12.39 -26.72 -2.53
CA SER A 177 12.17 -26.12 -3.87
C SER A 177 13.18 -26.57 -4.94
N LEU A 178 14.27 -27.25 -4.57
CA LEU A 178 15.27 -27.74 -5.54
C LEU A 178 14.91 -29.08 -6.19
N SER A 179 13.93 -29.83 -5.64
CA SER A 179 13.44 -31.09 -6.23
C SER A 179 12.27 -30.92 -7.21
N ALA A 180 11.62 -29.74 -7.26
CA ALA A 180 10.47 -29.48 -8.12
C ALA A 180 10.82 -28.85 -9.49
N LEU A 181 12.09 -28.48 -9.70
CA LEU A 181 12.61 -27.89 -10.96
C LEU A 181 13.45 -28.87 -11.81
N ARG A 182 13.41 -30.16 -11.50
CA ARG A 182 13.98 -31.22 -12.34
C ARG A 182 12.92 -32.26 -12.69
N ARG A 183 11.99 -31.92 -13.58
CA ARG A 183 11.34 -32.86 -14.51
C ARG A 183 11.02 -32.14 -15.80
#